data_AF-A0A1U7Y3F9-F1
#
_entry.id   AF-A0A1U7Y3F9-F1
#
_cell.length_a   1.000
_cell.length_b   1.000
_cell.length_c   1.000
_cell.angle_alpha   90.00
_cell.angle_beta   90.00
_cell.angle_gamma   90.00
#
_symmetry.space_group_name_H-M   'P 1'
#
loop_
_entity.id
_entity.type
_entity.pdbx_description
1 polymer ?
#
loop_
_entity_poly.entity_id
_entity_poly.type
_entity_poly.pdbx_seq_one_letter_code
_entity_poly.pdbx_strand_id
1 'polypeptide(L)'
;MGPRWKGKGAEVKALADPISEIVIQLQSSLICSNSRGLLSDTNVLLKADTEQTELLNRACFGRPRVTAEKNEQWFQLCMEEAFYLQYSLKCIK
;
A
#
# COMPACT_ATOMS: atom_id res chain seq x y z
N MET A 1 30.47 4.70 5.36
CA MET A 1 29.45 5.21 6.31
C MET A 1 28.24 4.28 6.23
N GLY A 2 27.86 3.65 7.35
CA GLY A 2 26.70 2.76 7.40
C GLY A 2 25.37 3.50 7.63
N PRO A 3 24.23 2.80 7.53
CA PRO A 3 22.92 3.37 7.83
C PRO A 3 22.86 3.89 9.27
N ARG A 4 22.32 5.10 9.47
CA ARG A 4 22.09 5.66 10.81
C ARG A 4 20.65 5.41 11.23
N TRP A 5 20.44 4.40 12.07
CA TRP A 5 19.12 4.04 12.59
C TRP A 5 18.71 4.94 13.76
N LYS A 6 17.49 5.50 13.71
CA LYS A 6 16.93 6.27 14.82
C LYS A 6 16.15 5.35 15.76
N GLY A 7 16.82 4.80 16.76
CA GLY A 7 16.20 4.02 17.84
C GLY A 7 16.73 2.59 17.97
N LYS A 8 16.64 2.03 19.18
CA LYS A 8 17.09 0.67 19.49
C LYS A 8 16.16 -0.34 18.80
N GLY A 9 16.72 -1.24 18.01
CA GLY A 9 15.97 -2.29 17.29
C GLY A 9 15.41 -1.89 15.92
N ALA A 10 15.59 -0.64 15.49
CA ALA A 10 15.14 -0.19 14.16
C ALA A 10 15.86 -0.94 13.01
N GLU A 11 17.14 -1.24 13.18
CA GLU A 11 17.92 -2.06 12.25
C GLU A 11 17.33 -3.47 12.11
N VAL A 12 17.08 -4.15 13.23
CA VAL A 12 16.54 -5.51 13.24
C VAL A 12 15.17 -5.54 12.57
N LYS A 13 14.33 -4.54 12.85
CA LYS A 13 13.00 -4.42 12.22
C LYS A 13 13.11 -4.19 10.71
N ALA A 14 13.99 -3.29 10.27
CA ALA A 14 14.19 -3.02 8.85
C ALA A 14 14.78 -4.22 8.08
N LEU A 15 15.62 -5.03 8.73
CA LEU A 15 16.16 -6.26 8.16
C LEU A 15 15.14 -7.39 8.11
N ALA A 16 14.23 -7.46 9.09
CA ALA A 16 13.16 -8.45 9.11
C ALA A 16 12.05 -8.15 8.08
N ASP A 17 11.76 -6.86 7.86
CA ASP A 17 10.67 -6.39 6.99
C ASP A 17 11.20 -5.40 5.93
N PRO A 18 11.98 -5.86 4.93
CA PRO A 18 12.50 -4.98 3.89
C PRO A 18 11.37 -4.44 3.01
N ILE A 19 11.38 -3.12 2.75
CA ILE A 19 10.33 -2.45 1.98
C ILE A 19 10.16 -3.01 0.56
N SER A 20 11.25 -3.46 -0.06
CA SER A 20 11.22 -4.09 -1.38
C SER A 20 10.37 -5.35 -1.40
N GLU A 21 10.43 -6.17 -0.35
CA GLU A 21 9.66 -7.41 -0.25
C GLU A 21 8.18 -7.11 -0.03
N ILE A 22 7.87 -6.14 0.85
CA ILE A 22 6.51 -5.69 1.13
C ILE A 22 5.84 -5.17 -0.14
N VAL A 23 6.57 -4.38 -0.95
CA VAL A 23 6.06 -3.84 -2.21
C VAL A 23 5.79 -4.94 -3.24
N ILE A 24 6.64 -5.97 -3.33
CA ILE A 24 6.42 -7.13 -4.21
C ILE A 24 5.17 -7.92 -3.79
N GLN A 25 4.99 -8.13 -2.48
CA GLN A 25 3.80 -8.78 -1.93
C GLN A 25 2.53 -7.98 -2.22
N LEU A 26 2.57 -6.66 -1.99
CA LEU A 26 1.47 -5.75 -2.33
C LEU A 26 1.11 -5.81 -3.82
N GLN A 27 2.12 -5.74 -4.70
CA GLN A 27 1.94 -5.82 -6.14
C GLN A 27 1.23 -7.12 -6.54
N SER A 28 1.70 -8.25 -6.00
CA SER A 28 1.15 -9.58 -6.30
C SER A 28 -0.30 -9.70 -5.83
N SER A 29 -0.59 -9.24 -4.60
CA SER A 29 -1.93 -9.29 -4.01
C SER A 29 -2.94 -8.46 -4.83
N LEU A 30 -2.58 -7.24 -5.25
CA LEU A 30 -3.44 -6.36 -6.04
C LEU A 30 -3.68 -6.86 -7.48
N ILE A 31 -2.69 -7.51 -8.10
CA ILE A 31 -2.85 -8.13 -9.42
C ILE A 31 -3.79 -9.33 -9.32
N CYS A 32 -3.62 -10.18 -8.31
CA CYS A 32 -4.46 -11.36 -8.09
C CYS A 32 -5.94 -11.00 -7.85
N SER A 33 -6.22 -9.92 -7.12
CA SER A 33 -7.58 -9.43 -6.90
C SER A 33 -8.15 -8.61 -8.06
N ASN A 34 -7.35 -8.31 -9.09
CA ASN A 34 -7.71 -7.41 -10.20
C ASN A 34 -8.25 -6.07 -9.69
N SER A 35 -7.57 -5.49 -8.69
CA SER A 35 -8.01 -4.28 -7.99
C SER A 35 -8.15 -3.09 -8.95
N ARG A 36 -9.24 -2.32 -8.76
CA ARG A 36 -9.58 -1.16 -9.58
C ARG A 36 -9.60 0.11 -8.75
N GLY A 37 -9.03 1.17 -9.30
CA GLY A 37 -9.09 2.50 -8.71
C GLY A 37 -10.34 3.25 -9.18
N LEU A 38 -11.10 3.81 -8.25
CA LEU A 38 -12.15 4.77 -8.55
C LEU A 38 -11.59 6.19 -8.42
N LEU A 39 -11.49 6.90 -9.54
CA LEU A 39 -11.10 8.31 -9.52
C LEU A 39 -12.24 9.15 -8.93
N SER A 40 -11.94 9.89 -7.87
CA SER A 40 -12.86 10.81 -7.20
C SER A 40 -12.14 12.14 -6.98
N ASP A 41 -12.55 13.15 -7.76
CA ASP A 41 -11.94 14.48 -7.81
C ASP A 41 -10.42 14.43 -8.05
N THR A 42 -9.63 14.62 -7.00
CA THR A 42 -8.16 14.65 -7.02
C THR A 42 -7.53 13.45 -6.31
N ASN A 43 -8.31 12.42 -6.00
CA ASN A 43 -7.85 11.23 -5.29
C ASN A 43 -8.35 9.97 -5.99
N VAL A 44 -7.68 8.85 -5.74
CA VAL A 44 -8.12 7.54 -6.20
C VAL A 44 -8.54 6.71 -4.99
N LEU A 45 -9.76 6.20 -5.04
CA LEU A 45 -10.29 5.30 -4.03
C LEU A 45 -10.04 3.85 -4.48
N LEU A 46 -9.34 3.10 -3.65
CA LEU A 46 -9.05 1.70 -3.86
C LEU A 46 -9.81 0.88 -2.83
N LYS A 47 -10.56 -0.11 -3.28
CA LYS A 47 -11.17 -1.09 -2.38
C LYS A 47 -10.11 -2.14 -2.03
N ALA A 48 -9.90 -2.38 -0.74
CA ALA A 48 -8.90 -3.30 -0.24
C ALA A 48 -9.48 -4.26 0.80
N ASP A 49 -9.09 -5.52 0.69
CA ASP A 49 -9.37 -6.55 1.70
C ASP A 49 -8.44 -6.40 2.91
N THR A 50 -8.61 -7.21 3.94
CA THR A 50 -7.81 -7.16 5.18
C THR A 50 -6.31 -7.33 4.93
N GLU A 51 -5.93 -8.28 4.08
CA GLU A 51 -4.53 -8.52 3.70
C GLU A 51 -3.94 -7.31 2.95
N GLN A 52 -4.67 -6.79 1.97
CA GLN A 52 -4.24 -5.65 1.17
C GLN A 52 -4.12 -4.39 2.02
N THR A 53 -5.03 -4.21 2.97
CA THR A 53 -5.00 -3.13 3.95
C THR A 53 -3.71 -3.19 4.79
N GLU A 54 -3.33 -4.36 5.27
CA GLU A 54 -2.08 -4.54 6.01
C GLU A 54 -0.87 -4.18 5.15
N LEU A 55 -0.83 -4.67 3.91
CA LEU A 55 0.26 -4.41 2.97
C LEU A 55 0.35 -2.92 2.58
N LEU A 56 -0.77 -2.25 2.34
CA LEU A 56 -0.83 -0.81 2.05
C LEU A 56 -0.32 0.01 3.24
N ASN A 57 -0.72 -0.34 4.47
CA ASN A 57 -0.24 0.31 5.68
C ASN A 57 1.26 0.08 5.90
N ARG A 58 1.77 -1.14 5.66
CA ARG A 58 3.19 -1.49 5.79
C ARG A 58 4.06 -0.82 4.72
N ALA A 59 3.53 -0.68 3.51
CA ALA A 59 4.18 0.01 2.40
C ALA A 59 4.01 1.54 2.44
N CYS A 60 3.24 2.06 3.41
CA CYS A 60 2.93 3.48 3.56
C CYS A 60 2.23 4.11 2.34
N PHE A 61 1.33 3.38 1.68
CA PHE A 61 0.50 3.91 0.59
C PHE A 61 -0.87 4.38 1.08
N GLY A 62 -1.21 5.62 0.72
CA GLY A 62 -2.54 6.17 0.92
C GLY A 62 -2.97 6.26 2.38
N ARG A 63 -4.29 6.39 2.57
CA ARG A 63 -4.91 6.45 3.90
C ARG A 63 -6.20 5.65 3.95
N PRO A 64 -6.43 4.84 5.00
CA PRO A 64 -7.69 4.15 5.16
C PRO A 64 -8.82 5.14 5.45
N ARG A 65 -9.97 4.95 4.80
CA ARG A 65 -11.24 5.61 5.10
C ARG A 65 -12.10 4.67 5.93
N VAL A 66 -12.65 5.21 7.01
CA VAL A 66 -13.59 4.48 7.87
C VAL A 66 -14.90 4.30 7.11
N THR A 67 -15.26 3.04 6.85
CA THR A 67 -16.53 2.64 6.25
C THR A 67 -17.34 1.82 7.25
N ALA A 68 -18.66 1.74 7.05
CA ALA A 68 -19.56 0.97 7.90
C ALA A 68 -19.45 -0.56 7.68
N GLU A 69 -18.79 -0.98 6.59
CA GLU A 69 -18.60 -2.38 6.23
C GLU A 69 -17.43 -3.00 7.01
N LYS A 70 -17.67 -4.14 7.66
CA LYS A 70 -16.72 -4.78 8.58
C LYS A 70 -15.51 -5.43 7.90
N ASN A 71 -15.60 -5.77 6.62
CA ASN A 71 -14.62 -6.62 5.94
C ASN A 71 -13.90 -5.94 4.76
N GLU A 72 -14.36 -4.76 4.35
CA GLU A 72 -13.83 -4.07 3.17
C GLU A 72 -13.53 -2.63 3.54
N GLN A 73 -12.26 -2.24 3.41
CA GLN A 73 -11.81 -0.88 3.70
C GLN A 73 -11.47 -0.16 2.41
N TRP A 74 -11.87 1.10 2.35
CA TRP A 74 -11.51 1.97 1.23
C TRP A 74 -10.21 2.69 1.56
N PHE A 75 -9.25 2.65 0.66
CA PHE A 75 -8.02 3.42 0.72
C PHE A 75 -8.11 4.61 -0.20
N GLN A 76 -7.80 5.77 0.33
CA GLN A 76 -7.64 6.98 -0.44
C GLN A 76 -6.16 7.15 -0.79
N LEU A 77 -5.84 7.04 -2.07
CA LEU A 77 -4.53 7.29 -2.65
C LEU A 77 -4.50 8.70 -3.25
N CYS A 78 -3.36 9.38 -3.13
CA CYS A 78 -3.14 10.58 -3.93
C CYS A 78 -2.86 10.22 -5.40
N MET A 79 -2.87 11.21 -6.28
CA MET A 79 -2.66 10.98 -7.71
C MET A 79 -1.27 10.40 -8.00
N GLU A 80 -0.24 10.83 -7.27
CA GLU A 80 1.14 10.35 -7.43
C GLU A 80 1.27 8.89 -7.02
N GLU A 81 0.65 8.50 -5.90
CA GLU A 81 0.62 7.11 -5.44
C GLU A 81 -0.13 6.22 -6.43
N ALA A 82 -1.31 6.66 -6.87
CA ALA A 82 -2.11 5.93 -7.85
C ALA A 82 -1.37 5.78 -9.19
N PHE A 83 -0.72 6.85 -9.65
CA PHE A 83 0.10 6.83 -10.86
C PHE A 83 1.28 5.85 -10.73
N TYR A 84 1.97 5.84 -9.58
CA TYR A 84 3.04 4.88 -9.33
C TYR A 84 2.54 3.43 -9.35
N LEU A 85 1.43 3.15 -8.66
CA LEU A 85 0.82 1.83 -8.59
C LEU A 85 0.33 1.34 -9.97
N GLN A 86 -0.24 2.22 -10.79
CA GLN A 86 -0.72 1.87 -12.13
C GLN A 86 0.42 1.75 -13.15
N TYR A 87 1.36 2.69 -13.18
CA TYR A 87 2.35 2.78 -14.26
C TYR A 87 3.63 2.00 -13.95
N SER A 88 4.16 2.16 -12.74
CA SER A 88 5.43 1.54 -12.34
C SER A 88 5.22 0.10 -11.87
N LEU A 89 4.24 -0.11 -10.99
CA LEU A 89 3.94 -1.44 -10.44
C LEU A 89 2.89 -2.22 -11.25
N LYS A 90 2.12 -1.56 -12.12
CA LYS A 90 1.11 -2.21 -12.99
C LYS A 90 0.13 -3.10 -12.20
N CYS A 91 -0.20 -2.70 -10.98
CA CYS A 91 -0.99 -3.51 -10.05
C CYS A 91 -2.43 -3.03 -9.86
N ILE A 92 -2.77 -1.83 -10.31
CA ILE A 92 -4.14 -1.30 -10.30
C ILE A 92 -4.56 -0.85 -11.69
N LYS A 93 -5.86 -0.90 -11.98
CA LYS A 93 -6.47 -0.45 -13.25
C LYS A 93 -7.43 0.70 -13.05
#